data_AF-A0A962T0E5-F1
#
_entry.id   AF-A0A962T0E5-F1
#
_cell.length_a   1.000
_cell.length_b   1.000
_cell.length_c   1.000
_cell.angle_alpha   90.00
_cell.angle_beta   90.00
_cell.angle_gamma   90.00
#
_symmetry.space_group_name_H-M   'P 1'
#
loop_
_entity.id
_entity.type
_entity.pdbx_description
1 polymer ?
#
loop_
_entity_poly.entity_id
_entity_poly.type
_entity_poly.pdbx_seq_one_letter_code
_entity_poly.pdbx_strand_id
1 'polypeptide(L)'
;GDGSYKISGLKIFISAGEHDLAENIIHLVLARIPGGPDGVKGISLFIVPKFLVHPDGSLGDRNAVSCGALEEKMGIHGNATCVMNYDGAVGYLLGEEHKGLRTMFIMM
;
A
#
# COMPACT_ATOMS: atom_id res chain seq x y z
N GLY A 1 18.96 6.17 7.84
CA GLY A 1 17.90 5.17 7.61
C GLY A 1 18.20 4.43 6.33
N ASP A 2 17.62 3.26 6.14
CA ASP A 2 17.76 2.39 4.97
C ASP A 2 16.98 2.87 3.71
N GLY A 3 16.40 4.07 3.77
CA GLY A 3 15.58 4.64 2.68
C GLY A 3 14.12 4.19 2.69
N SER A 4 13.72 3.35 3.65
CA SER A 4 12.33 2.93 3.82
C SER A 4 11.53 3.88 4.70
N TYR A 5 10.21 3.81 4.59
CA TYR A 5 9.24 4.54 5.40
C TYR A 5 8.38 3.57 6.20
N LYS A 6 7.89 4.03 7.36
CA LYS A 6 6.89 3.32 8.14
C LYS A 6 5.52 3.89 7.82
N ILE A 7 4.67 3.08 7.19
CA ILE A 7 3.33 3.46 6.76
C ILE A 7 2.35 3.00 7.83
N SER A 8 1.56 3.95 8.35
CA SER A 8 0.50 3.68 9.31
C SER A 8 -0.82 4.28 8.86
N GLY A 9 -1.92 3.56 9.11
CA GLY A 9 -3.27 4.02 8.84
C GLY A 9 -4.17 2.93 8.26
N LEU A 10 -5.37 3.35 7.87
CA LEU A 10 -6.42 2.47 7.35
C LEU A 10 -6.86 2.94 5.97
N LYS A 11 -7.05 2.00 5.04
CA LYS A 11 -7.59 2.24 3.71
C LYS A 11 -8.79 1.34 3.47
N ILE A 12 -9.85 1.88 2.89
CA ILE A 12 -11.10 1.16 2.58
C ILE A 12 -11.25 0.94 1.08
N PHE A 13 -12.14 0.01 0.72
CA PHE A 13 -12.51 -0.28 -0.66
C PHE A 13 -11.32 -0.67 -1.55
N ILE A 14 -10.38 -1.45 -0.99
CA ILE A 14 -9.23 -1.94 -1.74
C ILE A 14 -9.62 -3.24 -2.45
N SER A 15 -9.85 -3.13 -3.75
CA SER A 15 -10.10 -4.27 -4.64
C SER A 15 -8.86 -5.18 -4.71
N ALA A 16 -9.08 -6.49 -4.59
CA ALA A 16 -8.02 -7.50 -4.46
C ALA A 16 -6.99 -7.16 -3.35
N GLY A 17 -7.45 -6.52 -2.26
CA GLY A 17 -6.57 -6.13 -1.16
C GLY A 17 -5.93 -7.30 -0.43
N GLU A 18 -6.53 -8.49 -0.46
CA GLU A 18 -5.93 -9.72 0.06
C GLU A 18 -6.55 -10.94 -0.65
N HIS A 19 -5.74 -11.98 -0.86
CA HIS A 19 -6.14 -13.29 -1.39
C HIS A 19 -4.97 -14.29 -1.32
N ASP A 20 -5.25 -15.55 -1.58
CA ASP A 20 -4.31 -16.68 -1.64
C ASP A 20 -3.89 -17.08 -3.07
N LEU A 21 -4.34 -16.36 -4.10
CA LEU A 21 -4.03 -16.64 -5.50
C LEU A 21 -2.59 -16.29 -5.95
N ALA A 22 -1.82 -15.60 -5.11
CA ALA A 22 -0.46 -15.17 -5.41
C ALA A 22 0.43 -15.23 -4.17
N GLU A 23 1.72 -15.47 -4.37
CA GLU A 23 2.70 -15.57 -3.28
C GLU A 23 2.93 -14.22 -2.57
N ASN A 24 2.83 -13.10 -3.31
CA ASN A 24 2.96 -11.75 -2.77
C ASN A 24 1.98 -10.78 -3.44
N ILE A 25 1.63 -9.72 -2.72
CA ILE A 25 0.74 -8.64 -3.18
C ILE A 25 1.47 -7.33 -2.97
N ILE A 26 1.51 -6.49 -4.01
CA ILE A 26 2.20 -5.20 -3.98
C ILE A 26 1.17 -4.08 -3.87
N HIS A 27 1.07 -3.46 -2.70
CA HIS A 27 0.15 -2.34 -2.49
C HIS A 27 0.81 -1.02 -2.92
N LEU A 28 0.16 -0.27 -3.79
CA LEU A 28 0.52 1.11 -4.08
C LEU A 28 -0.28 2.04 -3.16
N VAL A 29 0.38 2.61 -2.17
CA VAL A 29 -0.27 3.30 -1.05
C VAL A 29 0.02 4.79 -1.11
N LEU A 30 -1.03 5.60 -1.13
CA LEU A 30 -0.92 7.05 -0.95
C LEU A 30 -0.89 7.39 0.55
N ALA A 31 0.19 8.02 0.98
CA ALA A 31 0.38 8.49 2.35
C ALA A 31 1.08 9.87 2.37
N ARG A 32 1.00 10.56 3.51
CA ARG A 32 1.63 11.87 3.72
C ARG A 32 2.91 11.68 4.52
N ILE A 33 4.02 12.21 4.01
CA ILE A 33 5.25 12.31 4.78
C ILE A 33 5.09 13.46 5.80
N PRO A 34 5.35 13.25 7.10
CA PRO A 34 5.29 14.31 8.10
C PRO A 34 6.13 15.54 7.70
N GLY A 35 5.59 16.74 7.89
CA GLY A 35 6.24 18.00 7.48
C GLY A 35 6.02 18.41 6.02
N GLY A 36 5.34 17.57 5.22
CA GLY A 36 4.98 17.92 3.84
C GLY A 36 3.87 18.97 3.73
N PRO A 37 3.69 19.61 2.55
CA PRO A 37 2.64 20.60 2.30
C PRO A 37 1.22 20.07 2.57
N ASP A 38 0.28 20.94 2.93
CA ASP A 38 -1.11 20.54 3.19
C ASP A 38 -1.85 20.06 1.93
N GLY A 39 -2.92 19.29 2.17
CA GLY A 39 -3.82 18.81 1.12
C GLY A 39 -3.14 17.81 0.17
N VAL A 40 -3.59 17.80 -1.08
CA VAL A 40 -3.16 16.86 -2.13
C VAL A 40 -1.68 16.99 -2.50
N LYS A 41 -1.11 18.19 -2.32
CA LYS A 41 0.28 18.49 -2.66
C LYS A 41 1.28 17.81 -1.72
N GLY A 42 0.87 17.33 -0.55
CA GLY A 42 1.75 16.61 0.38
C GLY A 42 1.75 15.11 0.22
N ILE A 43 0.96 14.57 -0.72
CA ILE A 43 0.76 13.13 -0.85
C ILE A 43 1.90 12.52 -1.67
N SER A 44 2.53 11.49 -1.11
CA SER A 44 3.53 10.65 -1.75
C SER A 44 2.94 9.27 -2.04
N LEU A 45 3.53 8.57 -3.01
CA LEU A 45 3.16 7.21 -3.38
C LEU A 45 4.21 6.24 -2.84
N PHE A 46 3.77 5.12 -2.27
CA PHE A 46 4.65 4.12 -1.69
C PHE A 46 4.33 2.72 -2.21
N ILE A 47 5.36 1.92 -2.43
CA ILE A 47 5.27 0.48 -2.62
C ILE A 47 5.30 -0.16 -1.23
N VAL A 48 4.24 -0.87 -0.87
CA VAL A 48 4.12 -1.61 0.39
C VAL A 48 3.81 -3.07 0.06
N PRO A 49 4.81 -3.97 0.08
CA PRO A 49 4.57 -5.37 -0.25
C PRO A 49 3.97 -6.12 0.95
N LYS A 50 3.15 -7.15 0.70
CA LYS A 50 2.59 -8.04 1.72
C LYS A 50 3.69 -8.85 2.43
N PHE A 51 4.65 -9.36 1.67
CA PHE A 51 5.89 -9.96 2.17
C PHE A 51 7.07 -9.12 1.72
N LEU A 52 8.03 -8.89 2.62
CA LEU A 52 9.27 -8.21 2.27
C LEU A 52 10.04 -9.02 1.23
N VAL A 53 10.82 -8.34 0.40
CA VAL A 53 11.58 -8.97 -0.67
C VAL A 53 13.06 -8.78 -0.38
N HIS A 54 13.80 -9.88 -0.37
CA HIS A 54 15.25 -9.89 -0.20
C HIS A 54 15.96 -9.41 -1.48
N PRO A 55 17.25 -9.02 -1.41
CA PRO A 55 18.00 -8.56 -2.58
C PRO A 55 18.11 -9.58 -3.73
N ASP A 56 17.99 -10.87 -3.44
CA ASP A 56 17.97 -11.96 -4.41
C ASP A 56 16.59 -12.21 -5.03
N GLY A 57 15.57 -11.45 -4.61
CA GLY A 57 14.19 -11.57 -5.07
C GLY A 57 13.34 -12.58 -4.28
N SER A 58 13.93 -13.31 -3.32
CA SER A 58 13.18 -14.24 -2.48
C SER A 58 12.25 -13.51 -1.50
N LEU A 59 11.15 -14.17 -1.11
CA LEU A 59 10.22 -13.64 -0.13
C LEU A 59 10.78 -13.81 1.29
N GLY A 60 10.80 -12.71 2.03
CA GLY A 60 11.17 -12.66 3.44
C GLY A 60 9.96 -12.58 4.36
N ASP A 61 10.14 -11.92 5.50
CA ASP A 61 9.12 -11.81 6.54
C ASP A 61 7.84 -11.13 6.06
N ARG A 62 6.71 -11.50 6.68
CA ARG A 62 5.44 -10.84 6.44
C ARG A 62 5.49 -9.40 6.94
N ASN A 63 5.12 -8.47 6.07
CA ASN A 63 5.08 -7.05 6.40
C ASN A 63 3.85 -6.73 7.27
N ALA A 64 3.85 -5.58 7.94
CA ALA A 64 2.77 -5.15 8.83
C ALA A 64 1.57 -4.52 8.05
N VAL A 65 1.13 -5.22 6.99
CA VAL A 65 -0.08 -4.90 6.21
C VAL A 65 -1.04 -6.09 6.27
N SER A 66 -2.30 -5.84 6.61
CA SER A 66 -3.30 -6.88 6.79
C SER A 66 -4.69 -6.44 6.34
N CYS A 67 -5.49 -7.40 5.86
CA CYS A 67 -6.91 -7.19 5.62
C CYS A 67 -7.68 -7.35 6.94
N GLY A 68 -8.23 -6.26 7.46
CA GLY A 68 -9.00 -6.24 8.71
C GLY A 68 -10.47 -6.64 8.53
N ALA A 69 -11.05 -6.38 7.36
CA ALA A 69 -12.44 -6.73 7.04
C ALA A 69 -12.65 -6.86 5.53
N LEU A 70 -13.69 -7.60 5.14
CA LEU A 70 -14.19 -7.70 3.78
C LEU A 70 -15.56 -7.04 3.69
N GLU A 71 -15.78 -6.27 2.63
CA GLU A 71 -17.06 -5.62 2.36
C GLU A 71 -18.08 -6.60 1.81
N GLU A 72 -19.30 -6.57 2.36
CA GLU A 72 -20.47 -7.22 1.78
C GLU A 72 -21.08 -6.29 0.73
N LYS A 73 -20.94 -6.66 -0.54
CA LYS A 73 -21.29 -5.82 -1.69
C LYS A 73 -22.60 -6.29 -2.33
N MET A 74 -23.22 -5.44 -3.15
CA MET A 74 -24.36 -5.83 -3.98
C MET A 74 -24.03 -6.95 -5.00
N GLY A 75 -22.77 -7.05 -5.43
CA GLY A 75 -22.29 -8.01 -6.43
C GLY A 75 -20.77 -8.10 -6.45
N ILE A 76 -20.18 -8.66 -7.51
CA ILE A 76 -18.73 -8.89 -7.68
C ILE A 76 -18.07 -9.57 -6.46
N HIS A 77 -18.78 -10.52 -5.84
CA HIS A 77 -18.36 -11.19 -4.61
C HIS A 77 -17.03 -11.97 -4.76
N GLY A 78 -16.71 -12.43 -5.97
CA GLY A 78 -15.42 -13.10 -6.25
C GLY A 78 -14.20 -12.17 -6.15
N ASN A 79 -14.39 -10.85 -6.11
CA ASN A 79 -13.31 -9.90 -5.86
C ASN A 79 -13.36 -9.44 -4.39
N ALA A 80 -12.32 -9.79 -3.63
CA ALA A 80 -12.15 -9.36 -2.25
C ALA A 80 -11.99 -7.83 -2.20
N THR A 81 -12.95 -7.14 -1.58
CA THR A 81 -12.89 -5.70 -1.35
C THR A 81 -12.62 -5.49 0.12
N CYS A 82 -11.45 -4.94 0.42
CA CYS A 82 -10.87 -5.03 1.75
C CYS A 82 -10.82 -3.68 2.46
N VAL A 83 -10.95 -3.72 3.78
CA VAL A 83 -10.38 -2.73 4.68
C VAL A 83 -8.95 -3.17 5.00
N MET A 84 -7.97 -2.38 4.58
CA MET A 84 -6.54 -2.65 4.76
C MET A 84 -5.98 -1.82 5.91
N ASN A 85 -5.34 -2.51 6.86
CA ASN A 85 -4.63 -1.92 7.99
C ASN A 85 -3.13 -1.91 7.70
N TYR A 86 -2.50 -0.78 8.00
CA TYR A 86 -1.05 -0.60 7.93
C TYR A 86 -0.58 -0.21 9.33
N ASP A 87 0.21 -1.07 9.96
CA ASP A 87 0.62 -0.94 11.37
C ASP A 87 2.14 -0.73 11.46
N GLY A 88 2.64 0.34 10.84
CA GLY A 88 4.07 0.55 10.67
C GLY A 88 4.66 -0.39 9.60
N ALA A 89 3.88 -0.65 8.55
CA ALA A 89 4.33 -1.41 7.40
C ALA A 89 5.55 -0.74 6.75
N VAL A 90 6.52 -1.54 6.33
CA VAL A 90 7.66 -1.03 5.54
C VAL A 90 7.15 -0.67 4.15
N GLY A 91 7.39 0.57 3.74
CA GLY A 91 7.07 1.07 2.41
C GLY A 91 8.26 1.78 1.77
N TYR A 92 8.30 1.77 0.44
CA TYR A 92 9.36 2.40 -0.35
C TYR A 92 8.76 3.50 -1.22
N LEU A 93 9.35 4.69 -1.22
CA LEU A 93 8.87 5.80 -2.04
C LEU A 93 8.91 5.44 -3.53
N LEU A 94 7.79 5.65 -4.23
CA LEU A 94 7.70 5.48 -5.67
C LEU A 94 7.65 6.83 -6.37
N GLY A 95 8.72 7.14 -7.08
CA GLY A 95 8.92 8.44 -7.73
C GLY A 95 9.44 9.48 -6.76
N GLU A 96 8.86 10.69 -6.82
CA GLU A 96 9.32 11.82 -6.02
C GLU A 96 8.41 12.10 -4.83
N GLU A 97 8.99 12.57 -3.73
CA GLU A 97 8.25 13.01 -2.55
C GLU A 97 7.20 14.07 -2.94
N HIS A 98 6.02 13.99 -2.32
CA HIS A 98 4.93 14.96 -2.49
C HIS A 98 4.32 15.02 -3.90
N LYS A 99 4.73 14.11 -4.80
CA LYS A 99 4.20 13.97 -6.16
C LYS A 99 3.44 12.67 -6.39
N GLY A 100 2.98 12.01 -5.32
CA GLY A 100 2.34 10.70 -5.39
C GLY A 100 1.07 10.65 -6.25
N LEU A 101 0.22 11.68 -6.16
CA LEU A 101 -0.96 11.78 -7.02
C LEU A 101 -0.57 11.94 -8.49
N ARG A 102 0.45 12.75 -8.79
CA ARG A 102 0.95 12.91 -10.16
C ARG A 102 1.45 11.58 -10.72
N THR A 103 2.16 10.80 -9.91
CA THR A 103 2.63 9.45 -10.29
C THR A 103 1.44 8.52 -10.60
N MET A 104 0.39 8.55 -9.78
CA MET A 104 -0.81 7.73 -10.03
C MET A 104 -1.54 8.12 -11.31
N PHE A 105 -1.65 9.42 -11.60
CA PHE A 105 -2.34 9.90 -12.82
C PHE A 105 -1.67 9.45 -14.12
N ILE A 106 -0.38 9.10 -14.13
CA ILE A 106 0.30 8.58 -15.32
C ILE A 106 -0.13 7.13 -15.62
N MET A 107 -0.64 6.41 -14.62
CA MET A 107 -1.03 5.00 -14.71
C MET A 107 -2.53 4.79 -14.96
N MET A 108 -3.29 5.88 -15.11
CA MET A 108 -4.73 5.87 -15.40
C MET A 108 -4.98 5.97 -16.90
#